data_AF-A0A5B7ENC2-F1
#
_entry.id   AF-A0A5B7ENC2-F1
#
_cell.length_a   1.000
_cell.length_b   1.000
_cell.length_c   1.000
_cell.angle_alpha   90.00
_cell.angle_beta   90.00
_cell.angle_gamma   90.00
#
_symmetry.space_group_name_H-M   'P 1'
#
loop_
_entity.id
_entity.type
_entity.pdbx_description
1 polymer ?
#
loop_
_entity_poly.entity_id
_entity_poly.type
_entity_poly.pdbx_seq_one_letter_code
_entity_poly.pdbx_strand_id
1 'polypeptide(L)'
;MCIQSITGVILQAFMVGVVFAKLTRAKQRSNTIIFSRQACICLRDGNLCLLFRIGDMRKSFIIGASVMAQVVRRRSTDEGEVIPFHQYDVTVGSDDGSEKLFFIWPMTIVHVINQNSPFYNMSAVDLMNENFELVVYLEGTTESTGNTMQARFSYQPSDILWGHRFENMISFDKSSDNYAVDFREFNKTREVSGV
;
A
#
# COMPACT_ATOMS: atom_id res chain seq x y z
N MET A 1 -2.32 -23.08 52.75
CA MET A 1 -3.59 -23.04 51.99
C MET A 1 -3.87 -21.64 51.41
N CYS A 2 -4.07 -20.58 52.21
CA CYS A 2 -4.48 -19.27 51.68
C CYS A 2 -3.50 -18.62 50.69
N ILE A 3 -2.19 -18.69 50.94
CA ILE A 3 -1.17 -18.11 50.05
C ILE A 3 -1.20 -18.77 48.67
N GLN A 4 -1.29 -20.11 48.62
CA GLN A 4 -1.38 -20.86 47.37
C GLN A 4 -2.64 -20.48 46.57
N SER A 5 -3.78 -20.29 47.23
CA SER A 5 -5.01 -19.84 46.58
C SER A 5 -4.88 -18.43 45.99
N ILE A 6 -4.27 -17.50 46.72
CA ILE A 6 -4.06 -16.12 46.24
C ILE A 6 -3.11 -16.12 45.04
N THR A 7 -1.98 -16.82 45.13
CA THR A 7 -1.01 -16.91 44.03
C THR A 7 -1.62 -17.61 42.80
N GLY A 8 -2.45 -18.63 43.00
CA GLY A 8 -3.16 -19.33 41.92
C GLY A 8 -4.10 -18.41 41.15
N VAL A 9 -4.91 -17.61 41.84
CA VAL A 9 -5.84 -16.66 41.19
C VAL A 9 -5.08 -15.56 40.44
N ILE A 10 -3.99 -15.04 41.02
CA ILE A 10 -3.15 -14.03 40.36
C ILE A 10 -2.55 -14.59 39.06
N LEU A 11 -1.99 -15.80 39.10
CA LEU A 11 -1.43 -16.45 37.91
C LEU A 11 -2.49 -16.74 36.84
N GLN A 12 -3.68 -17.18 37.26
CA GLN A 12 -4.79 -17.43 36.34
C GLN A 12 -5.26 -16.14 35.66
N ALA A 13 -5.46 -15.06 36.43
CA ALA A 13 -5.84 -13.76 35.88
C ALA A 13 -4.78 -13.24 34.89
N PHE A 14 -3.50 -13.40 35.23
CA PHE A 14 -2.39 -13.03 34.35
C PHE A 14 -2.42 -13.83 33.04
N MET A 15 -2.56 -15.16 33.11
CA MET A 15 -2.62 -16.02 31.91
C MET A 15 -3.80 -15.66 31.01
N VAL A 16 -5.00 -15.46 31.57
CA VAL A 16 -6.18 -15.06 30.79
C VAL A 16 -5.95 -13.69 30.15
N GLY A 17 -5.34 -12.74 30.87
CA GLY A 17 -4.98 -11.43 30.34
C GLY A 17 -4.01 -11.52 29.15
N VAL A 18 -2.95 -12.31 29.27
CA VAL A 18 -1.96 -12.52 28.18
C VAL A 18 -2.61 -13.17 26.96
N VAL A 19 -3.45 -14.19 27.16
CA VAL A 19 -4.15 -14.86 26.05
C VAL A 19 -5.12 -13.90 25.36
N PHE A 20 -5.92 -13.15 26.12
CA PHE A 20 -6.85 -12.16 25.58
C PHE A 20 -6.12 -11.06 24.80
N ALA A 21 -5.03 -10.50 25.34
CA ALA A 21 -4.20 -9.52 24.66
C ALA A 21 -3.62 -10.06 23.34
N LYS A 22 -3.20 -11.33 23.32
CA LYS A 22 -2.67 -11.97 22.11
C LYS A 22 -3.75 -12.21 21.05
N LEU A 23 -4.97 -12.58 21.45
CA LEU A 23 -6.11 -12.81 20.55
C LEU A 23 -6.68 -11.50 19.99
N THR A 24 -6.69 -10.43 20.77
CA THR A 24 -7.18 -9.11 20.35
C THR A 24 -6.18 -8.34 19.49
N ARG A 25 -4.91 -8.75 19.45
CA ARG A 25 -3.87 -8.09 18.65
C ARG A 25 -4.22 -8.17 17.16
N ALA A 26 -4.42 -7.01 16.54
CA ALA A 26 -4.94 -6.84 15.18
C ALA A 26 -4.01 -7.29 14.02
N LYS A 27 -3.03 -8.16 14.27
CA LYS A 27 -2.02 -8.56 13.26
C LYS A 27 -2.62 -9.37 12.10
N GLN A 28 -3.84 -9.90 12.22
CA GLN A 28 -4.44 -10.72 11.16
C GLN A 28 -5.02 -9.91 10.00
N ARG A 29 -5.32 -8.61 10.16
CA ARG A 29 -6.02 -7.84 9.11
C ARG A 29 -5.09 -7.23 8.06
N SER A 30 -3.82 -6.97 8.39
CA SER A 30 -2.82 -6.60 7.37
C SER A 30 -2.67 -7.67 6.27
N ASN A 31 -3.05 -8.92 6.55
CA ASN A 31 -2.99 -10.03 5.59
C ASN A 31 -4.15 -10.05 4.59
N THR A 32 -5.22 -9.24 4.79
CA THR A 32 -6.34 -9.16 3.83
C THR A 32 -6.26 -7.96 2.90
N ILE A 33 -5.34 -7.04 3.19
CA ILE A 33 -4.99 -5.96 2.29
C ILE A 33 -4.03 -6.52 1.25
N ILE A 34 -4.38 -6.27 -0.01
CA ILE A 34 -3.58 -6.67 -1.15
C ILE A 34 -3.12 -5.43 -1.91
N PHE A 35 -1.90 -5.52 -2.42
CA PHE A 35 -1.30 -4.54 -3.33
C PHE A 35 -1.19 -5.19 -4.71
N SER A 36 -1.24 -4.39 -5.77
CA SER A 36 -0.93 -4.87 -7.11
C SER A 36 0.45 -5.49 -7.14
N ARG A 37 0.61 -6.60 -7.86
CA ARG A 37 1.93 -7.23 -8.03
C ARG A 37 2.93 -6.35 -8.77
N GLN A 38 2.44 -5.52 -9.67
CA GLN A 38 3.24 -4.63 -10.50
C GLN A 38 2.71 -3.21 -10.35
N ALA A 39 3.61 -2.23 -10.38
CA ALA A 39 3.26 -0.83 -10.57
C ALA A 39 3.35 -0.49 -12.06
N CYS A 40 2.70 0.58 -12.48
CA CYS A 40 2.63 0.99 -13.88
C CYS A 40 3.02 2.46 -14.00
N ILE A 41 3.81 2.82 -15.00
CA ILE A 41 4.07 4.22 -15.36
C ILE A 41 3.36 4.52 -16.68
N CYS A 42 2.48 5.52 -16.67
CA CYS A 42 1.84 5.99 -17.90
C CYS A 42 1.50 7.47 -17.86
N LEU A 43 1.22 8.02 -19.04
CA LEU A 43 0.68 9.36 -19.17
C LEU A 43 -0.79 9.40 -18.72
N ARG A 44 -1.13 10.36 -17.87
CA ARG A 44 -2.50 10.71 -17.45
C ARG A 44 -2.64 12.22 -17.46
N ASP A 45 -3.57 12.72 -18.28
CA ASP A 45 -3.85 14.15 -18.43
C ASP A 45 -2.59 15.00 -18.72
N GLY A 46 -1.70 14.47 -19.57
CA GLY A 46 -0.45 15.14 -19.96
C GLY A 46 0.70 14.98 -18.97
N ASN A 47 0.47 14.40 -17.78
CA ASN A 47 1.50 14.18 -16.77
C ASN A 47 1.93 12.71 -16.72
N LEU A 48 3.21 12.46 -16.50
CA LEU A 48 3.71 11.12 -16.26
C LEU A 48 3.37 10.71 -14.83
N CYS A 49 2.70 9.58 -14.66
CA CYS A 49 2.24 9.10 -13.36
C CYS A 49 2.69 7.67 -13.09
N LEU A 50 3.15 7.41 -11.88
CA LEU A 50 3.34 6.08 -11.33
C LEU A 50 2.06 5.65 -10.61
N LEU A 51 1.59 4.44 -10.93
CA LEU A 51 0.31 3.90 -10.49
C LEU A 51 0.53 2.56 -9.81
N PHE A 52 -0.15 2.33 -8.70
CA PHE A 52 -0.29 0.99 -8.10
C PHE A 52 -1.68 0.83 -7.51
N ARG A 53 -2.14 -0.41 -7.31
CA ARG A 53 -3.46 -0.67 -6.73
C ARG A 53 -3.36 -1.17 -5.31
N ILE A 54 -4.37 -0.82 -4.53
CA ILE A 54 -4.62 -1.36 -3.21
C ILE A 54 -6.05 -1.89 -3.15
N GLY A 55 -6.29 -2.96 -2.41
CA GLY A 55 -7.62 -3.53 -2.19
C GLY A 55 -7.72 -4.22 -0.82
N ASP A 56 -8.92 -4.26 -0.24
CA ASP A 56 -9.23 -5.12 0.92
C ASP A 56 -10.10 -6.28 0.41
N MET A 57 -9.71 -7.51 0.74
CA MET A 57 -10.49 -8.72 0.43
C MET A 57 -11.71 -8.87 1.36
N ARG A 58 -11.80 -8.07 2.42
CA ARG A 58 -12.94 -8.08 3.36
C ARG A 58 -13.97 -7.00 3.01
N LYS A 59 -15.21 -7.25 3.46
CA LYS A 59 -16.34 -6.31 3.30
C LYS A 59 -16.40 -5.20 4.36
N SER A 60 -15.68 -5.38 5.48
CA SER A 60 -15.64 -4.40 6.58
C SER A 60 -14.78 -3.20 6.21
N PHE A 61 -15.06 -2.02 6.77
CA PHE A 61 -14.34 -0.81 6.39
C PHE A 61 -13.02 -0.63 7.14
N ILE A 62 -12.15 0.19 6.55
CA ILE A 62 -10.95 0.73 7.19
C ILE A 62 -11.20 2.22 7.40
N ILE A 63 -11.25 2.63 8.66
CA ILE A 63 -11.55 4.01 9.05
C ILE A 63 -10.25 4.82 9.01
N GLY A 64 -10.30 5.98 8.37
CA GLY A 64 -9.14 6.88 8.28
C GLY A 64 -7.98 6.25 7.51
N ALA A 65 -8.28 5.57 6.39
CA ALA A 65 -7.27 5.00 5.53
C ALA A 65 -6.36 6.10 4.97
N SER A 66 -5.04 5.90 5.05
CA SER A 66 -4.02 6.83 4.55
C SER A 66 -2.94 6.03 3.84
N VAL A 67 -2.49 6.51 2.68
CA VAL A 67 -1.41 5.89 1.91
C VAL A 67 -0.16 6.73 1.96
N MET A 68 0.99 6.09 2.08
CA MET A 68 2.30 6.72 2.07
C MET A 68 3.25 5.91 1.21
N ALA A 69 4.26 6.56 0.62
CA ALA A 69 5.28 5.89 -0.18
C ALA A 69 6.64 6.52 0.02
N GLN A 70 7.68 5.70 -0.03
CA GLN A 70 9.07 6.11 0.11
C GLN A 70 9.96 5.32 -0.85
N VAL A 71 10.89 6.01 -1.49
CA VAL A 71 11.94 5.37 -2.29
C VAL A 71 13.18 5.22 -1.43
N VAL A 72 13.64 3.99 -1.29
CA VAL A 72 14.89 3.65 -0.63
C VAL A 72 15.95 3.45 -1.70
N ARG A 73 17.00 4.28 -1.70
CA ARG A 73 18.14 4.12 -2.59
C ARG A 73 19.44 4.58 -1.94
N ARG A 74 20.56 4.11 -2.48
CA ARG A 74 21.88 4.59 -2.07
C ARG A 74 22.06 6.05 -2.51
N ARG A 75 22.56 6.89 -1.61
CA ARG A 75 22.90 8.29 -1.88
C ARG A 75 24.34 8.55 -1.43
N SER A 76 25.08 9.32 -2.21
CA SER A 76 26.32 9.94 -1.75
C SER A 76 26.07 11.42 -1.50
N THR A 77 26.56 11.96 -0.39
CA THR A 77 26.49 13.40 -0.09
C THR A 77 27.61 14.15 -0.79
N ASP A 78 27.50 15.48 -0.85
CA ASP A 78 28.49 16.34 -1.49
C ASP A 78 29.82 16.33 -0.72
N GLU A 79 29.78 16.04 0.58
CA GLU A 79 30.94 15.87 1.46
C GLU A 79 31.60 14.48 1.33
N GLY A 80 31.01 13.58 0.51
CA GLY A 80 31.54 12.25 0.25
C GLY A 80 31.04 11.14 1.20
N GLU A 81 30.07 11.42 2.08
CA GLU A 81 29.43 10.39 2.90
C GLU A 81 28.53 9.51 2.03
N VAL A 82 28.63 8.19 2.18
CA VAL A 82 27.76 7.24 1.48
C VAL A 82 26.67 6.75 2.43
N ILE A 83 25.43 7.11 2.14
CA ILE A 83 24.24 6.67 2.86
C ILE A 83 23.61 5.49 2.09
N PRO A 84 23.68 4.26 2.61
CA PRO A 84 23.26 3.06 1.86
C PRO A 84 21.75 2.97 1.64
N PHE A 85 20.93 3.42 2.60
CA PHE A 85 19.47 3.30 2.58
C PHE A 85 18.81 4.67 2.79
N HIS A 86 19.16 5.64 1.95
CA HIS A 86 18.54 6.96 2.03
C HIS A 86 17.08 6.87 1.57
N GLN A 87 16.17 7.40 2.38
CA GLN A 87 14.73 7.39 2.12
C GLN A 87 14.31 8.74 1.53
N TYR A 88 13.61 8.69 0.41
CA TYR A 88 13.00 9.85 -0.23
C TYR A 88 11.49 9.70 -0.18
N ASP A 89 10.79 10.66 0.40
CA ASP A 89 9.33 10.64 0.43
C ASP A 89 8.76 10.81 -0.98
N VAL A 90 7.71 10.05 -1.28
CA VAL A 90 6.98 10.09 -2.55
C VAL A 90 5.53 10.45 -2.26
N THR A 91 5.10 11.62 -2.74
CA THR A 91 3.72 12.07 -2.60
C THR A 91 2.78 11.16 -3.40
N VAL A 92 1.95 10.40 -2.70
CA VAL A 92 0.96 9.48 -3.28
C VAL A 92 -0.42 9.85 -2.79
N GLY A 93 -1.43 9.64 -3.64
CA GLY A 93 -2.81 9.89 -3.25
C GLY A 93 -3.82 9.21 -4.16
N SER A 94 -5.10 9.48 -3.91
CA SER A 94 -6.16 9.20 -4.87
C SER A 94 -6.07 10.09 -6.11
N ASP A 95 -7.00 9.95 -7.03
CA ASP A 95 -7.05 10.71 -8.29
C ASP A 95 -7.07 12.24 -8.09
N ASP A 96 -7.51 12.73 -6.93
CA ASP A 96 -7.52 14.13 -6.51
C ASP A 96 -6.24 14.58 -5.77
N GLY A 97 -5.28 13.67 -5.57
CA GLY A 97 -4.04 13.91 -4.82
C GLY A 97 -4.18 13.84 -3.30
N SER A 98 -5.34 13.43 -2.77
CA SER A 98 -5.52 13.25 -1.32
C SER A 98 -4.81 11.98 -0.82
N GLU A 99 -3.99 12.12 0.22
CA GLU A 99 -3.38 10.98 0.94
C GLU A 99 -4.43 10.17 1.72
N LYS A 100 -5.50 10.84 2.16
CA LYS A 100 -6.64 10.22 2.86
C LYS A 100 -7.56 9.58 1.85
N LEU A 101 -7.82 8.29 2.05
CA LEU A 101 -8.56 7.46 1.12
C LEU A 101 -9.94 7.14 1.66
N PHE A 102 -10.94 7.25 0.79
CA PHE A 102 -12.25 6.65 0.99
C PHE A 102 -12.24 5.20 0.50
N PHE A 103 -11.59 4.33 1.28
CA PHE A 103 -11.22 2.97 0.85
C PHE A 103 -12.35 1.94 1.05
N ILE A 104 -13.34 1.98 0.16
CA ILE A 104 -14.48 1.02 0.13
C ILE A 104 -14.29 -0.09 -0.91
N TRP A 105 -13.66 0.23 -2.03
CA TRP A 105 -13.36 -0.69 -3.12
C TRP A 105 -11.88 -0.58 -3.49
N PRO A 106 -11.34 -1.52 -4.29
CA PRO A 106 -9.97 -1.43 -4.75
C PRO A 106 -9.69 -0.11 -5.49
N MET A 107 -8.69 0.64 -5.04
CA MET A 107 -8.34 1.95 -5.58
C MET A 107 -7.01 1.90 -6.30
N THR A 108 -6.87 2.70 -7.35
CA THR A 108 -5.57 3.00 -7.96
C THR A 108 -4.99 4.22 -7.25
N ILE A 109 -3.82 4.06 -6.66
CA ILE A 109 -3.05 5.14 -6.06
C ILE A 109 -2.15 5.73 -7.13
N VAL A 110 -2.07 7.06 -7.14
CA VAL A 110 -1.38 7.85 -8.15
C VAL A 110 -0.27 8.64 -7.48
N HIS A 111 0.92 8.56 -8.08
CA HIS A 111 2.01 9.49 -7.87
C HIS A 111 2.26 10.25 -9.17
N VAL A 112 2.13 11.57 -9.14
CA VAL A 112 2.48 12.42 -10.27
C VAL A 112 3.98 12.67 -10.27
N ILE A 113 4.67 12.27 -11.34
CA ILE A 113 6.10 12.47 -11.52
C ILE A 113 6.33 13.93 -11.96
N ASN A 114 6.42 14.81 -10.96
CA ASN A 114 6.75 16.23 -11.14
C ASN A 114 8.23 16.49 -10.85
N GLN A 115 8.68 17.74 -10.94
CA GLN A 115 10.08 18.14 -10.72
C GLN A 115 10.64 17.77 -9.33
N ASN A 116 9.77 17.60 -8.34
CA ASN A 116 10.17 17.23 -6.98
C ASN A 116 10.16 15.70 -6.76
N SER A 117 9.70 14.93 -7.76
CA SER A 117 9.66 13.47 -7.69
C SER A 117 11.07 12.88 -7.81
N PRO A 118 11.41 11.83 -7.03
CA PRO A 118 12.67 11.11 -7.21
C PRO A 118 12.77 10.40 -8.57
N PHE A 119 11.66 10.28 -9.31
CA PHE A 119 11.58 9.65 -10.62
C PHE A 119 11.68 10.64 -11.80
N TYR A 120 11.77 11.95 -11.54
CA TYR A 120 11.64 12.98 -12.59
C TYR A 120 12.65 12.87 -13.73
N ASN A 121 13.90 12.53 -13.41
CA ASN A 121 14.99 12.41 -14.39
C ASN A 121 15.18 10.98 -14.90
N MET A 122 14.23 10.07 -14.65
CA MET A 122 14.36 8.66 -14.99
C MET A 122 13.65 8.35 -16.31
N SER A 123 14.35 7.78 -17.29
CA SER A 123 13.74 7.22 -18.49
C SER A 123 13.36 5.75 -18.31
N ALA A 124 12.62 5.19 -19.29
CA ALA A 124 12.31 3.76 -19.33
C ALA A 124 13.57 2.87 -19.32
N VAL A 125 14.67 3.34 -19.93
CA VAL A 125 15.95 2.62 -19.96
C VAL A 125 16.66 2.73 -18.62
N ASP A 126 16.63 3.91 -17.99
CA ASP A 126 17.26 4.13 -16.69
C ASP A 126 16.57 3.31 -15.59
N LEU A 127 15.24 3.20 -15.65
CA LEU A 127 14.45 2.40 -14.71
C LEU A 127 14.96 0.95 -14.61
N MET A 128 15.37 0.35 -15.74
CA MET A 128 15.88 -1.03 -15.75
C MET A 128 17.28 -1.18 -15.15
N ASN A 129 18.07 -0.10 -15.11
CA ASN A 129 19.46 -0.11 -14.64
C ASN A 129 19.62 0.46 -13.22
N GLU A 130 18.58 1.11 -12.72
CA GLU A 130 18.57 1.74 -11.41
C GLU A 130 18.42 0.71 -10.27
N ASN A 131 18.94 1.08 -9.10
CA ASN A 131 18.89 0.24 -7.90
C ASN A 131 18.18 1.00 -6.77
N PHE A 132 16.86 0.87 -6.73
CA PHE A 132 16.02 1.41 -5.67
C PHE A 132 14.90 0.43 -5.29
N GLU A 133 14.26 0.69 -4.16
CA GLU A 133 13.04 -0.01 -3.76
C GLU A 133 11.98 1.03 -3.38
N LEU A 134 10.83 0.97 -4.04
CA LEU A 134 9.67 1.80 -3.71
C LEU A 134 8.84 1.06 -2.66
N VAL A 135 8.90 1.51 -1.42
CA VAL A 135 8.12 0.95 -0.31
C VAL A 135 6.83 1.75 -0.14
N VAL A 136 5.70 1.06 -0.13
CA VAL A 136 4.37 1.63 0.04
C VAL A 136 3.71 1.11 1.32
N TYR A 137 2.96 1.99 1.97
CA TYR A 137 2.30 1.73 3.24
C TYR A 137 0.84 2.15 3.15
N LEU A 138 -0.05 1.29 3.64
CA LEU A 138 -1.44 1.65 3.91
C LEU A 138 -1.64 1.61 5.43
N GLU A 139 -2.00 2.73 6.01
CA GLU A 139 -2.39 2.84 7.42
C GLU A 139 -3.89 3.03 7.55
N GLY A 140 -4.46 2.55 8.65
CA GLY A 140 -5.84 2.86 9.00
C GLY A 140 -6.30 2.11 10.24
N THR A 141 -7.53 2.39 10.65
CA THR A 141 -8.13 1.78 11.85
C THR A 141 -9.18 0.75 11.47
N THR A 142 -9.11 -0.42 12.10
CA THR A 142 -10.06 -1.51 11.91
C THR A 142 -11.39 -1.17 12.58
N GLU A 143 -12.49 -1.14 11.82
CA GLU A 143 -13.84 -0.83 12.32
C GLU A 143 -14.26 -1.69 13.53
N SER A 144 -14.03 -3.00 13.48
CA SER A 144 -14.52 -3.94 14.50
C SER A 144 -13.75 -3.93 15.83
N THR A 145 -12.48 -3.52 15.82
CA THR A 145 -11.61 -3.58 17.01
C THR A 145 -11.11 -2.22 17.47
N GLY A 146 -11.23 -1.17 16.65
CA GLY A 146 -10.64 0.15 16.92
C GLY A 146 -9.11 0.17 16.89
N ASN A 147 -8.46 -0.94 16.54
CA ASN A 147 -7.00 -1.02 16.48
C ASN A 147 -6.48 -0.46 15.17
N THR A 148 -5.40 0.32 15.25
CA THR A 148 -4.64 0.76 14.08
C THR A 148 -3.91 -0.44 13.46
N MET A 149 -3.84 -0.44 12.14
CA MET A 149 -3.11 -1.41 11.34
C MET A 149 -2.30 -0.71 10.27
N GLN A 150 -1.23 -1.37 9.85
CA GLN A 150 -0.41 -0.94 8.74
C GLN A 150 -0.12 -2.15 7.86
N ALA A 151 -0.40 -2.03 6.56
CA ALA A 151 0.01 -2.99 5.54
C ALA A 151 1.13 -2.37 4.71
N ARG A 152 2.10 -3.20 4.31
CA ARG A 152 3.30 -2.76 3.58
C ARG A 152 3.50 -3.62 2.35
N PHE A 153 4.01 -3.02 1.30
CA PHE A 153 4.45 -3.71 0.10
C PHE A 153 5.62 -2.94 -0.50
N SER A 154 6.43 -3.58 -1.34
CA SER A 154 7.51 -2.91 -2.04
C SER A 154 7.56 -3.32 -3.50
N TYR A 155 8.02 -2.38 -4.33
CA TYR A 155 8.26 -2.56 -5.76
C TYR A 155 9.74 -2.36 -6.04
N GLN A 156 10.35 -3.37 -6.64
CA GLN A 156 11.66 -3.24 -7.27
C GLN A 156 11.49 -2.63 -8.67
N PRO A 157 12.57 -2.16 -9.31
CA PRO A 157 12.47 -1.55 -10.64
C PRO A 157 11.93 -2.55 -11.68
N SER A 158 12.20 -3.85 -11.51
CA SER A 158 11.62 -4.93 -12.31
C SER A 158 10.11 -5.13 -12.16
N ASP A 159 9.52 -4.63 -11.06
CA ASP A 159 8.08 -4.71 -10.81
C ASP A 159 7.31 -3.52 -11.38
N ILE A 160 8.03 -2.53 -11.94
CA ILE A 160 7.46 -1.30 -12.49
C ILE A 160 7.41 -1.40 -14.01
N LEU A 161 6.20 -1.45 -14.56
CA LEU A 161 5.97 -1.55 -16.00
C LEU A 161 5.82 -0.16 -16.62
N TRP A 162 6.76 0.22 -17.47
CA TRP A 162 6.70 1.47 -18.23
C TRP A 162 5.77 1.36 -19.44
N GLY A 163 4.91 2.35 -19.67
CA GLY A 163 3.97 2.32 -20.80
C GLY A 163 2.77 1.41 -20.59
N HIS A 164 2.49 1.01 -19.34
CA HIS A 164 1.35 0.16 -18.99
C HIS A 164 0.28 0.95 -18.22
N ARG A 165 -0.97 0.50 -18.33
CA ARG A 165 -2.08 0.97 -17.50
C ARG A 165 -2.85 -0.24 -16.98
N PHE A 166 -3.40 -0.13 -15.77
CA PHE A 166 -4.25 -1.19 -15.25
C PHE A 166 -5.59 -1.29 -16.00
N GLU A 167 -6.06 -2.53 -16.19
CA GLU A 167 -7.38 -2.81 -16.78
C GLU A 167 -8.52 -2.52 -15.81
N ASN A 168 -9.69 -2.11 -16.33
CA ASN A 168 -10.84 -1.83 -15.47
C ASN A 168 -11.33 -3.11 -14.78
N MET A 169 -11.54 -3.04 -13.46
CA MET A 169 -12.00 -4.15 -12.62
C MET A 169 -13.44 -3.95 -12.10
N ILE A 170 -14.03 -2.77 -12.32
CA ILE A 170 -15.37 -2.45 -11.84
C ILE A 170 -16.33 -2.49 -13.02
N SER A 171 -17.34 -3.33 -12.90
CA SER A 171 -18.42 -3.47 -13.89
C SER A 171 -19.77 -3.23 -13.21
N PHE A 172 -20.72 -2.67 -13.96
CA PHE A 172 -22.08 -2.49 -13.49
C PHE A 172 -22.94 -3.63 -14.02
N ASP A 173 -23.48 -4.44 -13.11
CA ASP A 173 -24.38 -5.54 -13.46
C ASP A 173 -25.82 -5.02 -13.52
N LYS A 174 -26.34 -4.88 -14.74
CA LYS A 174 -27.70 -4.42 -15.01
C LYS A 174 -28.78 -5.36 -14.46
N SER A 175 -28.45 -6.63 -14.20
CA SER A 175 -29.44 -7.60 -13.73
C SER A 175 -29.67 -7.52 -12.23
N SER A 176 -28.62 -7.22 -11.47
CA SER A 176 -28.67 -7.11 -10.00
C SER A 176 -28.68 -5.65 -9.52
N ASP A 177 -28.60 -4.67 -10.41
CA ASP A 177 -28.53 -3.23 -10.13
C ASP A 177 -27.40 -2.86 -9.15
N ASN A 178 -26.26 -3.57 -9.27
CA ASN A 178 -25.13 -3.46 -8.36
C ASN A 178 -23.80 -3.32 -9.11
N TYR A 179 -22.83 -2.68 -8.47
CA TYR A 179 -21.44 -2.67 -8.92
C TYR A 179 -20.73 -3.95 -8.47
N ALA A 180 -20.16 -4.67 -9.43
CA ALA A 180 -19.37 -5.86 -9.19
C ALA A 180 -17.88 -5.56 -9.44
N VAL A 181 -17.05 -5.93 -8.47
CA VAL A 181 -15.59 -5.82 -8.54
C VAL A 181 -15.01 -7.19 -8.86
N ASP A 182 -14.33 -7.31 -9.99
CA ASP A 182 -13.65 -8.54 -10.39
C ASP A 182 -12.17 -8.51 -10.00
N PHE A 183 -11.84 -9.15 -8.87
CA PHE A 183 -10.47 -9.25 -8.38
C PHE A 183 -9.53 -10.06 -9.31
N ARG A 184 -10.05 -10.79 -10.30
CA ARG A 184 -9.22 -11.43 -11.33
C ARG A 184 -8.52 -10.40 -12.22
N GLU A 185 -9.13 -9.23 -12.37
CA GLU A 185 -8.59 -8.10 -13.14
C GLU A 185 -7.71 -7.16 -12.30
N PHE A 186 -7.59 -7.42 -10.98
CA PHE A 186 -6.88 -6.53 -10.07
C PHE A 186 -5.42 -6.28 -10.49
N ASN A 187 -4.73 -7.35 -10.90
CA ASN A 187 -3.33 -7.30 -11.33
C ASN A 187 -3.15 -7.14 -12.85
N LYS A 188 -4.23 -7.16 -13.64
CA LYS A 188 -4.10 -7.12 -15.10
C LYS A 188 -3.76 -5.71 -15.57
N THR A 189 -2.78 -5.65 -16.46
CA THR A 189 -2.30 -4.42 -17.08
C THR A 189 -2.34 -4.59 -18.60
N ARG A 190 -2.44 -3.48 -19.30
CA ARG A 190 -2.35 -3.40 -20.76
C ARG A 190 -1.32 -2.36 -21.16
N GLU A 191 -0.65 -2.60 -22.26
CA GLU A 191 0.21 -1.62 -22.91
C GLU A 191 -0.62 -0.46 -23.47
N VAL A 192 -0.10 0.75 -23.34
CA VAL A 192 -0.69 1.98 -23.89
C VAL A 192 0.36 2.73 -24.67
N SER A 193 0.07 2.99 -25.94
CA SER A 193 0.92 3.78 -26.83
C SER A 193 0.83 5.26 -26.44
N GLY A 194 1.94 5.86 -25.99
CA GLY A 194 1.99 7.30 -25.68
C GLY A 194 2.86 7.71 -24.49
N VAL A 195 3.91 6.94 -24.17
CA VAL A 195 4.90 7.26 -23.14
C VAL A 195 6.28 7.25 -23.75
#